data_AF-A0A9J7BUZ5-F1
#
_entry.id   AF-A0A9J7BUZ5-F1
#
_cell.length_a   1.000
_cell.length_b   1.000
_cell.length_c   1.000
_cell.angle_alpha   90.00
_cell.angle_beta   90.00
_cell.angle_gamma   90.00
#
_symmetry.space_group_name_H-M   'P 1'
#
loop_
_entity.id
_entity.type
_entity.pdbx_description
1 polymer ?
#
loop_
_entity_poly.entity_id
_entity_poly.type
_entity_poly.pdbx_seq_one_letter_code
_entity_poly.pdbx_strand_id
1 'polypeptide(L)'
;MTSVEQDRQISEVMAEQSSRLRNFIRRRVPAGEDVEDILQEVFYELVRAHRLLMPIDTVSSWLFSVARNRITDLFRKKKPDLFSDMAAEGDAGEMLEFEDLLPSPDAGPEAAYLRKQLLQALESAIAELPPEQREVFVANEVEGRSFKELAAETGISINTLLSRKRYAVITLRRRLENLHKEMSTK
;
A
#
# COMPACT_ATOMS: atom_id res chain seq x y z
N MET A 1 22.49 -5.74 -20.55
CA MET A 1 21.77 -6.93 -20.05
C MET A 1 21.15 -7.64 -21.24
N THR A 2 21.27 -8.96 -21.33
CA THR A 2 20.57 -9.73 -22.38
C THR A 2 19.07 -9.79 -22.05
N SER A 3 18.20 -9.94 -23.05
CA SER A 3 16.74 -10.08 -22.85
C SER A 3 16.41 -11.21 -21.87
N VAL A 4 17.20 -12.29 -21.89
CA VAL A 4 17.02 -13.46 -21.02
C VAL A 4 17.30 -13.15 -19.55
N GLU A 5 18.31 -12.32 -19.26
CA GLU A 5 18.63 -11.94 -17.88
C GLU A 5 17.57 -10.97 -17.31
N GLN A 6 16.98 -10.13 -18.16
CA GLN A 6 15.87 -9.26 -17.79
C GLN A 6 14.61 -10.06 -17.45
N ASP A 7 14.25 -11.03 -18.29
CA ASP A 7 13.08 -11.87 -18.05
C ASP A 7 13.21 -12.69 -16.75
N ARG A 8 14.44 -13.14 -16.42
CA ARG A 8 14.73 -13.84 -15.16
C ARG A 8 14.54 -12.94 -13.94
N GLN A 9 15.09 -11.72 -13.96
CA GLN A 9 14.94 -10.77 -12.86
C GLN A 9 13.48 -10.38 -12.61
N ILE A 10 12.69 -10.15 -13.67
CA ILE A 10 11.26 -9.88 -13.55
C ILE A 10 10.54 -11.06 -12.92
N SER A 11 10.85 -12.29 -13.36
CA SER A 11 10.23 -13.50 -12.84
C SER A 11 10.52 -13.71 -11.35
N GLU A 12 11.74 -13.42 -10.89
CA GLU A 12 12.13 -13.48 -9.48
C GLU A 12 11.32 -12.47 -8.64
N VAL A 13 11.22 -11.21 -9.10
CA VAL A 13 10.41 -10.19 -8.42
C VAL A 13 8.93 -10.57 -8.39
N MET A 14 8.40 -11.09 -9.49
CA MET A 14 6.99 -11.53 -9.56
C MET A 14 6.73 -12.64 -8.54
N ALA A 15 7.61 -13.64 -8.45
CA ALA A 15 7.49 -14.73 -7.48
C ALA A 15 7.53 -14.22 -6.03
N GLU A 16 8.46 -13.30 -5.73
CA GLU A 16 8.62 -12.72 -4.41
C GLU A 16 7.38 -11.91 -3.96
N GLN A 17 6.82 -11.08 -4.86
CA GLN A 17 5.73 -10.16 -4.51
C GLN A 17 4.33 -10.76 -4.70
N SER A 18 4.18 -11.91 -5.39
CA SER A 18 2.88 -12.51 -5.72
C SER A 18 1.99 -12.75 -4.50
N SER A 19 2.53 -13.35 -3.44
CA SER A 19 1.75 -13.65 -2.22
C SER A 19 1.26 -12.38 -1.52
N ARG A 20 2.12 -11.35 -1.45
CA ARG A 20 1.81 -10.06 -0.80
C ARG A 20 0.76 -9.29 -1.61
N LEU A 21 0.92 -9.21 -2.93
CA LEU A 21 -0.04 -8.54 -3.81
C LEU A 21 -1.40 -9.24 -3.80
N ARG A 22 -1.43 -10.57 -3.87
CA ARG A 22 -2.68 -11.36 -3.80
C ARG A 22 -3.43 -11.06 -2.50
N ASN A 23 -2.75 -11.09 -1.36
CA ASN A 23 -3.36 -10.77 -0.07
C ASN A 23 -3.82 -9.31 0.01
N PHE A 24 -3.01 -8.38 -0.50
CA PHE A 24 -3.36 -6.96 -0.57
C PHE A 24 -4.66 -6.72 -1.36
N ILE A 25 -4.76 -7.32 -2.55
CA ILE A 25 -5.94 -7.21 -3.42
C ILE A 25 -7.14 -7.90 -2.76
N ARG A 26 -7.00 -9.14 -2.27
CA ARG A 26 -8.11 -9.91 -1.68
C ARG A 26 -8.80 -9.19 -0.52
N ARG A 27 -8.06 -8.46 0.30
CA ARG A 27 -8.60 -7.67 1.42
C ARG A 27 -9.38 -6.44 0.99
N ARG A 28 -9.15 -5.96 -0.24
CA ARG A 28 -9.66 -4.68 -0.75
C ARG A 28 -10.76 -4.84 -1.80
N VAL A 29 -10.98 -6.04 -2.32
CA VAL A 29 -12.03 -6.32 -3.31
C VAL A 29 -13.17 -7.17 -2.71
N PRO A 30 -14.43 -6.96 -3.13
CA PRO A 30 -15.55 -7.81 -2.69
C PRO A 30 -15.31 -9.29 -3.01
N ALA A 31 -15.96 -10.17 -2.24
CA ALA A 31 -15.73 -11.62 -2.34
C ALA A 31 -15.96 -12.22 -3.75
N GLY A 32 -16.78 -11.57 -4.58
CA GLY A 32 -17.09 -11.97 -5.95
C GLY A 32 -16.17 -11.38 -7.04
N GLU A 33 -15.17 -10.57 -6.68
CA GLU A 33 -14.15 -10.12 -7.62
C GLU A 33 -13.02 -11.13 -7.75
N ASP A 34 -12.52 -11.27 -8.98
CA ASP A 34 -11.38 -12.13 -9.26
C ASP A 34 -10.07 -11.41 -8.89
N VAL A 35 -9.44 -11.92 -7.83
CA VAL A 35 -8.16 -11.41 -7.34
C VAL A 35 -7.03 -11.76 -8.31
N GLU A 36 -7.10 -12.92 -8.97
CA GLU A 36 -6.06 -13.33 -9.90
C GLU A 36 -6.07 -12.46 -11.16
N ASP A 37 -7.24 -12.01 -11.62
CA ASP A 37 -7.34 -11.09 -12.75
C ASP A 37 -6.62 -9.77 -12.48
N ILE A 38 -6.89 -9.15 -11.32
CA ILE A 38 -6.24 -7.90 -10.91
C ILE A 38 -4.73 -8.13 -10.73
N LEU A 39 -4.33 -9.25 -10.14
CA LEU A 39 -2.93 -9.60 -9.96
C LEU A 39 -2.20 -9.77 -11.32
N GLN A 40 -2.86 -10.42 -12.29
CA GLN A 40 -2.34 -10.56 -13.65
C GLN A 40 -2.18 -9.21 -14.34
N GLU A 41 -3.16 -8.31 -14.21
CA GLU A 41 -3.05 -6.94 -14.76
C GLU A 41 -1.85 -6.19 -14.16
N VAL A 42 -1.62 -6.29 -12.84
CA VAL A 42 -0.48 -5.67 -12.17
C VAL A 42 0.85 -6.19 -12.72
N PHE A 43 0.98 -7.49 -12.92
CA PHE A 43 2.20 -8.06 -13.48
C PHE A 43 2.39 -7.76 -14.97
N TYR A 44 1.30 -7.68 -15.72
CA TYR A 44 1.35 -7.24 -17.11
C TYR A 44 1.91 -5.81 -17.24
N GLU A 45 1.48 -4.90 -16.35
CA GLU A 45 2.03 -3.56 -16.26
C GLU A 45 3.54 -3.59 -15.96
N LEU A 46 4.01 -4.44 -15.04
CA LEU A 46 5.43 -4.56 -14.70
C LEU A 46 6.27 -4.94 -15.92
N VAL A 47 5.85 -5.99 -16.65
CA VAL A 47 6.54 -6.43 -17.87
C VAL A 47 6.57 -5.31 -18.91
N ARG A 48 5.47 -4.56 -19.05
CA ARG A 48 5.39 -3.43 -19.99
C ARG A 48 6.31 -2.28 -19.59
N ALA A 49 6.29 -1.86 -18.32
CA ALA A 49 7.13 -0.78 -17.82
C ALA A 49 8.62 -1.11 -17.96
N HIS A 50 9.00 -2.36 -17.67
CA HIS A 50 10.36 -2.83 -17.84
C HIS A 50 10.79 -2.87 -19.32
N ARG A 51 9.93 -3.32 -20.23
CA ARG A 51 10.21 -3.28 -21.69
C ARG A 51 10.38 -1.86 -22.23
N LEU A 52 9.70 -0.90 -21.62
CA LEU A 52 9.80 0.52 -21.95
C LEU A 52 10.96 1.23 -21.23
N LEU A 53 11.79 0.52 -20.46
CA LEU A 53 12.91 1.06 -19.69
C LEU A 53 12.51 2.24 -18.79
N MET A 54 11.29 2.18 -18.24
CA MET A 54 10.81 3.20 -17.30
C MET A 54 11.69 3.19 -16.05
N PRO A 55 12.12 4.37 -15.54
CA PRO A 55 12.81 4.44 -14.26
C PRO A 55 11.84 4.08 -13.14
N ILE A 56 12.14 3.02 -12.40
CA ILE A 56 11.38 2.58 -11.23
C ILE A 56 12.33 2.59 -10.04
N ASP A 57 12.14 3.51 -9.10
CA ASP A 57 13.00 3.65 -7.93
C ASP A 57 12.91 2.43 -7.00
N THR A 58 11.67 1.97 -6.73
CA THR A 58 11.41 0.77 -5.91
C THR A 58 10.29 -0.05 -6.55
N VAL A 59 10.63 -1.22 -7.11
CA VAL A 59 9.69 -2.06 -7.86
C VAL A 59 8.51 -2.53 -7.00
N SER A 60 8.76 -2.85 -5.73
CA SER A 60 7.69 -3.19 -4.78
C SER A 60 6.69 -2.05 -4.65
N SER A 61 7.13 -0.85 -4.26
CA SER A 61 6.25 0.33 -4.12
C SER A 61 5.42 0.61 -5.37
N TRP A 62 6.05 0.46 -6.53
CA TRP A 62 5.41 0.67 -7.82
C TRP A 62 4.32 -0.38 -8.08
N LEU A 63 4.57 -1.67 -7.80
CA LEU A 63 3.57 -2.74 -7.95
C LEU A 63 2.33 -2.52 -7.10
N PHE A 64 2.50 -2.14 -5.83
CA PHE A 64 1.36 -1.84 -4.94
C PHE A 64 0.61 -0.58 -5.38
N SER A 65 1.29 0.40 -5.96
CA SER A 65 0.65 1.59 -6.55
C SER A 65 -0.21 1.23 -7.77
N VAL A 66 0.30 0.36 -8.65
CA VAL A 66 -0.46 -0.16 -9.78
C VAL A 66 -1.68 -0.96 -9.31
N ALA A 67 -1.51 -1.86 -8.33
CA ALA A 67 -2.62 -2.64 -7.76
C ALA A 67 -3.71 -1.74 -7.19
N ARG A 68 -3.34 -0.68 -6.47
CA ARG A 68 -4.29 0.30 -5.93
C ARG A 68 -5.07 1.03 -7.04
N ASN A 69 -4.39 1.44 -8.11
CA ASN A 69 -5.05 2.09 -9.24
C ASN A 69 -6.07 1.15 -9.89
N ARG A 70 -5.72 -0.12 -10.10
CA ARG A 70 -6.65 -1.13 -10.64
C ARG A 70 -7.86 -1.35 -9.75
N ILE A 71 -7.67 -1.47 -8.45
CA ILE A 71 -8.76 -1.60 -7.49
C ILE A 71 -9.65 -0.35 -7.51
N THR A 72 -9.06 0.84 -7.56
CA THR A 72 -9.80 2.10 -7.65
C THR A 72 -10.63 2.18 -8.91
N ASP A 73 -10.06 1.82 -10.06
CA ASP A 73 -10.74 1.77 -11.35
C ASP A 73 -11.91 0.78 -11.35
N LEU A 74 -11.73 -0.39 -10.72
CA LEU A 74 -12.77 -1.40 -10.55
C LEU A 74 -13.97 -0.85 -9.79
N PHE A 75 -13.74 -0.17 -8.67
CA PHE A 75 -14.81 0.47 -7.90
C PHE A 75 -15.42 1.69 -8.61
N ARG A 76 -14.64 2.40 -9.42
CA ARG A 76 -15.12 3.53 -10.22
C ARG A 76 -16.08 3.07 -11.32
N LYS A 77 -15.77 1.98 -12.02
CA LYS A 77 -16.61 1.39 -13.07
C LYS A 77 -17.95 0.84 -12.56
N LYS A 78 -18.04 0.51 -11.26
CA LYS A 78 -19.26 -0.02 -10.63
C LYS A 78 -20.24 1.05 -10.15
N LYS A 79 -19.87 2.33 -10.16
CA LYS A 79 -20.80 3.44 -9.92
C LYS A 79 -21.15 4.08 -11.27
N PRO A 80 -22.44 4.17 -11.64
CA PRO A 80 -22.84 4.95 -12.81
C PRO A 80 -22.34 6.39 -12.67
N ASP A 81 -21.79 6.92 -13.77
CA ASP A 81 -21.24 8.27 -13.88
C ASP A 81 -22.06 9.32 -13.15
N LEU A 82 -21.53 9.79 -12.02
CA LEU A 82 -21.87 11.08 -11.46
C LEU A 82 -20.57 11.73 -10.97
N PHE A 83 -20.14 12.70 -11.80
CA PHE A 83 -19.11 13.71 -11.55
C PHE A 83 -17.66 13.25 -11.69
N SER A 84 -17.18 13.36 -12.94
CA SER A 84 -15.76 13.43 -13.26
C SER A 84 -15.15 14.74 -12.75
N ASP A 85 -13.82 14.72 -12.70
CA ASP A 85 -12.89 15.79 -12.35
C ASP A 85 -12.88 16.22 -10.89
N MET A 86 -11.90 15.67 -10.14
CA MET A 86 -11.11 16.39 -9.12
C MET A 86 -10.11 15.49 -8.34
N ALA A 87 -9.75 14.31 -8.85
CA ALA A 87 -8.70 13.46 -8.25
C ALA A 87 -7.65 12.98 -9.25
N ALA A 88 -7.65 13.54 -10.46
CA ALA A 88 -6.53 13.43 -11.38
C ALA A 88 -5.73 14.73 -11.22
N GLU A 89 -4.42 14.60 -11.00
CA GLU A 89 -3.45 15.69 -10.83
C GLU A 89 -3.34 16.25 -9.40
N GLY A 90 -2.46 15.64 -8.62
CA GLY A 90 -1.99 16.22 -7.36
C GLY A 90 -1.35 15.18 -6.45
N ASP A 91 -0.08 14.89 -6.70
CA ASP A 91 0.79 14.11 -5.81
C ASP A 91 0.31 12.66 -5.57
N ALA A 92 0.45 11.82 -6.59
CA ALA A 92 0.54 10.36 -6.44
C ALA A 92 1.85 9.96 -5.73
N GLY A 93 2.21 10.70 -4.68
CA GLY A 93 3.29 10.42 -3.76
C GLY A 93 2.88 9.25 -2.87
N GLU A 94 3.05 8.05 -3.41
CA GLU A 94 3.48 6.86 -2.67
C GLU A 94 2.79 6.66 -1.31
N MET A 95 1.46 6.63 -1.30
CA MET A 95 0.69 6.26 -0.11
C MET A 95 0.76 4.73 0.09
N LEU A 96 1.95 4.13 0.23
CA LEU A 96 2.09 2.73 0.70
C LEU A 96 1.32 2.63 2.00
N GLU A 97 0.43 1.64 2.05
CA GLU A 97 -0.48 1.44 3.16
C GLU A 97 0.27 0.77 4.30
N PHE A 98 -0.27 0.92 5.51
CA PHE A 98 0.31 0.42 6.74
C PHE A 98 0.74 -1.06 6.69
N GLU A 99 -0.01 -1.87 5.94
CA GLU A 99 0.23 -3.32 5.81
C GLU A 99 1.40 -3.67 4.88
N ASP A 100 1.82 -2.76 3.99
CA ASP A 100 2.97 -2.97 3.10
C ASP A 100 4.30 -3.01 3.87
N LEU A 101 4.28 -2.56 5.14
CA LEU A 101 5.43 -2.49 6.02
C LEU A 101 5.62 -3.75 6.88
N LEU A 102 4.68 -4.71 6.82
CA LEU A 102 4.73 -5.93 7.62
C LEU A 102 5.15 -7.14 6.77
N PRO A 103 5.99 -8.05 7.32
CA PRO A 103 6.27 -9.34 6.70
C PRO A 103 4.99 -10.14 6.44
N SER A 104 5.00 -10.94 5.37
CA SER A 104 3.89 -11.84 5.04
C SER A 104 3.66 -12.83 6.19
N PRO A 105 2.40 -13.08 6.61
CA PRO A 105 2.09 -14.08 7.63
C PRO A 105 2.48 -15.51 7.20
N ASP A 106 2.62 -15.76 5.90
CA ASP A 106 2.89 -17.08 5.34
C ASP A 106 4.40 -17.35 5.11
N ALA A 107 5.27 -16.41 5.49
CA ALA A 107 6.73 -16.51 5.26
C ALA A 107 7.47 -17.39 6.30
N GLY A 108 6.74 -18.17 7.10
CA GLY A 108 7.31 -19.12 8.07
C GLY A 108 7.38 -18.60 9.52
N PRO A 109 7.85 -19.45 10.45
CA PRO A 109 7.81 -19.17 11.89
C PRO A 109 8.68 -17.98 12.33
N GLU A 110 9.82 -17.77 11.68
CA GLU A 110 10.69 -16.62 11.92
C GLU A 110 10.01 -15.30 11.48
N ALA A 111 9.38 -15.30 10.31
CA ALA A 111 8.61 -14.16 9.82
C ALA A 111 7.39 -13.87 10.73
N ALA A 112 6.74 -14.90 11.27
CA ALA A 112 5.64 -14.73 12.21
C ALA A 112 6.10 -14.08 13.53
N TYR A 113 7.26 -14.47 14.05
CA TYR A 113 7.87 -13.86 15.22
C TYR A 113 8.25 -12.39 14.96
N LEU A 114 8.95 -12.13 13.85
CA LEU A 114 9.31 -10.78 13.42
C LEU A 114 8.07 -9.89 13.26
N ARG A 115 7.02 -10.41 12.60
CA ARG A 115 5.75 -9.71 12.43
C ARG A 115 5.11 -9.35 13.76
N LYS A 116 5.13 -10.26 14.75
CA LYS A 116 4.59 -9.97 16.10
C LYS A 116 5.36 -8.82 16.76
N GLN A 117 6.69 -8.82 16.69
CA GLN A 117 7.51 -7.76 17.27
C GLN A 117 7.26 -6.41 16.58
N LEU A 118 7.17 -6.42 15.24
CA LEU A 118 6.85 -5.21 14.46
C LEU A 118 5.48 -4.66 14.81
N LEU A 119 4.46 -5.52 14.96
CA LEU A 119 3.11 -5.10 15.36
C LEU A 119 3.09 -4.44 16.73
N GLN A 120 3.78 -4.99 17.73
CA GLN A 120 3.85 -4.39 19.06
C GLN A 120 4.54 -3.02 19.04
N ALA A 121 5.66 -2.90 18.32
CA ALA A 121 6.36 -1.64 18.22
C ALA A 121 5.53 -0.59 17.45
N LEU A 122 4.73 -1.04 16.49
CA LEU A 122 3.83 -0.21 15.70
C LEU A 122 2.64 0.29 16.50
N GLU A 123 2.04 -0.53 17.35
CA GLU A 123 1.03 -0.10 18.33
C GLU A 123 1.56 1.02 19.23
N SER A 124 2.79 0.86 19.75
CA SER A 124 3.46 1.92 20.52
C SER A 124 3.68 3.19 19.70
N ALA A 125 4.12 3.04 18.44
CA ALA A 125 4.38 4.16 17.56
C ALA A 125 3.09 4.94 17.21
N ILE A 126 1.97 4.24 17.02
CA ILE A 126 0.66 4.86 16.80
C ILE A 126 0.24 5.63 18.05
N ALA A 127 0.45 5.07 19.24
CA ALA A 127 0.11 5.73 20.50
C ALA A 127 0.88 7.04 20.72
N GLU A 128 2.13 7.12 20.22
CA GLU A 128 3.02 8.29 20.28
C GLU A 128 2.73 9.37 19.21
N LEU A 129 1.89 9.08 18.21
CA LEU A 129 1.53 10.06 17.18
C LEU A 129 0.79 11.28 17.79
N PRO A 130 0.95 12.48 17.19
CA PRO A 130 0.10 13.61 17.52
C PRO A 130 -1.39 13.22 17.40
N PRO A 131 -2.26 13.61 18.36
CA PRO A 131 -3.65 13.14 18.42
C PRO A 131 -4.41 13.26 17.10
N GLU A 132 -4.28 14.42 16.45
CA GLU A 132 -4.97 14.70 15.18
C GLU A 132 -4.51 13.79 14.02
N GLN A 133 -3.24 13.36 14.02
CA GLN A 133 -2.70 12.46 13.01
C GLN A 133 -3.13 11.02 13.31
N ARG A 134 -3.07 10.64 14.59
CA ARG A 134 -3.50 9.32 15.07
C ARG A 134 -4.97 9.07 14.78
N GLU A 135 -5.85 10.03 15.08
CA GLU A 135 -7.30 9.90 14.87
C GLU A 135 -7.63 9.67 13.40
N VAL A 136 -7.05 10.48 12.50
CA VAL A 136 -7.27 10.31 11.05
C VAL A 136 -6.70 8.98 10.56
N PHE A 137 -5.52 8.58 11.05
CA PHE A 137 -4.90 7.32 10.70
C PHE A 137 -5.77 6.13 11.13
N VAL A 138 -6.19 6.08 12.40
CA VAL A 138 -7.02 4.99 12.95
C VAL A 138 -8.37 4.94 12.23
N ALA A 139 -9.04 6.08 12.08
CA ALA A 139 -10.35 6.10 11.45
C ALA A 139 -10.30 5.64 9.99
N ASN A 140 -9.23 5.99 9.26
CA ASN A 140 -9.13 5.59 7.85
C ASN A 140 -8.58 4.17 7.65
N GLU A 141 -7.53 3.77 8.37
CA GLU A 141 -6.84 2.49 8.17
C GLU A 141 -7.42 1.34 9.00
N VAL A 142 -7.92 1.62 10.20
CA VAL A 142 -8.44 0.60 11.13
C VAL A 142 -9.96 0.52 11.06
N GLU A 143 -10.65 1.66 11.05
CA GLU A 143 -12.12 1.72 11.00
C GLU A 143 -12.66 1.75 9.56
N GLY A 144 -11.79 1.90 8.55
CA GLY A 144 -12.17 1.86 7.13
C GLY A 144 -12.97 3.07 6.63
N ARG A 145 -12.98 4.18 7.39
CA ARG A 145 -13.78 5.37 7.08
C ARG A 145 -13.10 6.21 6.01
N SER A 146 -13.87 6.67 5.02
CA SER A 146 -13.36 7.51 3.95
C SER A 146 -13.07 8.94 4.42
N PHE A 147 -12.17 9.63 3.73
CA PHE A 147 -11.91 11.06 3.99
C PHE A 147 -13.15 11.95 3.79
N LYS A 148 -14.10 11.52 2.95
CA LYS A 148 -15.36 12.23 2.74
C LYS A 148 -16.25 12.13 3.97
N GLU A 149 -16.37 10.94 4.55
CA GLU A 149 -17.12 10.73 5.80
C GLU A 149 -16.48 11.50 6.96
N LEU A 150 -15.16 11.42 7.08
CA LEU A 150 -14.41 12.16 8.10
C LEU A 150 -14.59 13.67 7.96
N ALA A 151 -14.53 14.21 6.73
CA ALA A 151 -14.75 15.63 6.48
C ALA A 151 -16.18 16.06 6.83
N ALA A 152 -17.19 15.24 6.50
CA ALA A 152 -18.59 15.53 6.78
C ALA A 152 -18.89 15.54 8.29
N GLU A 153 -18.28 14.64 9.06
CA GLU A 153 -18.50 14.55 10.50
C GLU A 153 -17.71 15.58 11.31
N THR A 154 -16.47 15.85 10.91
CA THR A 154 -15.55 16.72 11.67
C THR A 154 -15.55 18.18 11.20
N GLY A 155 -16.07 18.45 10.00
CA GLY A 155 -15.98 19.76 9.34
C GLY A 155 -14.57 20.12 8.83
N ILE A 156 -13.60 19.20 8.92
CA ILE A 156 -12.23 19.42 8.47
C ILE A 156 -12.13 19.17 6.96
N SER A 157 -11.34 20.00 6.26
CA SER A 157 -11.14 19.83 4.81
C SER A 157 -10.47 18.49 4.47
N ILE A 158 -10.86 17.88 3.35
CA ILE A 158 -10.26 16.63 2.84
C ILE A 158 -8.74 16.76 2.70
N ASN A 159 -8.24 17.91 2.24
CA ASN A 159 -6.80 18.16 2.10
C ASN A 159 -6.06 18.16 3.44
N THR A 160 -6.68 18.67 4.50
CA THR A 160 -6.12 18.63 5.86
C THR A 160 -6.07 17.19 6.38
N LEU A 161 -7.14 16.42 6.16
CA LEU A 161 -7.19 15.01 6.56
C LEU A 161 -6.13 14.17 5.81
N LEU A 162 -5.98 14.38 4.49
CA LEU A 162 -4.94 13.75 3.68
C LEU A 162 -3.55 14.07 4.22
N SER A 163 -3.28 15.34 4.54
CA SER A 163 -2.01 15.78 5.12
C SER A 163 -1.74 15.11 6.47
N ARG A 164 -2.74 15.06 7.36
CA ARG A 164 -2.63 14.38 8.66
C ARG A 164 -2.32 12.88 8.51
N LYS A 165 -3.01 12.19 7.59
CA LYS A 165 -2.71 10.79 7.27
C LYS A 165 -1.28 10.63 6.76
N ARG A 166 -0.84 11.48 5.83
CA ARG A 166 0.51 11.44 5.27
C ARG A 166 1.58 11.56 6.37
N TYR A 167 1.45 12.52 7.27
CA TYR A 167 2.43 12.69 8.37
C TYR A 167 2.43 11.53 9.37
N ALA A 168 1.26 10.94 9.65
CA ALA A 168 1.19 9.71 10.43
C ALA A 168 2.00 8.59 9.75
N VAL A 169 1.74 8.32 8.48
CA VAL A 169 2.40 7.25 7.70
C VAL A 169 3.91 7.45 7.64
N ILE A 170 4.39 8.66 7.35
CA ILE A 170 5.83 8.98 7.32
C ILE A 170 6.48 8.67 8.68
N THR A 171 5.83 9.06 9.77
CA THR A 171 6.35 8.85 11.12
C THR A 171 6.43 7.37 11.48
N LEU A 172 5.37 6.61 11.18
CA LEU A 172 5.32 5.17 11.41
C LEU A 172 6.34 4.40 10.56
N ARG A 173 6.51 4.77 9.28
CA ARG A 173 7.53 4.18 8.39
C ARG A 173 8.92 4.33 8.96
N ARG A 174 9.31 5.55 9.32
CA ARG A 174 10.62 5.82 9.91
C ARG A 174 10.88 4.99 11.16
N ARG A 175 9.85 4.78 12.00
CA ARG A 175 9.95 3.94 13.20
C ARG A 175 10.19 2.47 12.84
N LEU A 176 9.44 1.94 11.87
CA LEU A 176 9.59 0.56 11.40
C LEU A 176 10.92 0.31 10.68
N GLU A 177 11.42 1.26 9.89
CA GLU A 177 12.74 1.18 9.26
C GLU A 177 13.86 1.12 10.29
N ASN A 178 13.78 1.92 11.36
CA ASN A 178 14.76 1.88 12.44
C ASN A 178 14.76 0.53 13.15
N LEU A 179 13.57 -0.03 13.42
CA LEU A 179 13.43 -1.35 14.03
C LEU A 179 13.99 -2.46 13.13
N HIS A 180 13.73 -2.42 11.82
CA HIS A 180 14.33 -3.36 10.88
C HIS A 180 15.87 -3.30 10.90
N LYS A 181 16.45 -2.09 10.97
CA LYS A 181 17.91 -1.91 11.08
C LYS A 181 18.45 -2.47 12.40
N GLU A 182 17.79 -2.19 13.53
CA GLU A 182 18.19 -2.70 14.85
C GLU A 182 18.14 -4.23 14.92
N MET A 183 17.14 -4.84 14.27
CA MET A 183 16.94 -6.29 14.23
C MET A 183 17.90 -6.98 13.25
N SER A 184 18.37 -6.30 12.20
CA SER A 184 19.33 -6.84 11.23
C SER A 184 20.79 -6.71 11.68
N THR A 185 21.06 -5.92 12.72
CA THR A 185 22.42 -5.65 13.23
C THR A 185 22.78 -6.51 14.46
N LYS A 186 21.84 -7.35 14.94
CA LYS A 186 22.04 -8.29 16.04
C LYS A 186 21.97 -9.72 15.54
#